data_AF-A0A7V6W2Y1-F1
#
_entry.id   AF-A0A7V6W2Y1-F1
#
_cell.length_a   1.000
_cell.length_b   1.000
_cell.length_c   1.000
_cell.angle_alpha   90.00
_cell.angle_beta   90.00
_cell.angle_gamma   90.00
#
_symmetry.space_group_name_H-M   'P 1'
#
loop_
_entity.id
_entity.type
_entity.pdbx_description
1 polymer ?
#
loop_
_entity_poly.entity_id
_entity_poly.type
_entity_poly.pdbx_seq_one_letter_code
_entity_poly.pdbx_strand_id
1 'polypeptide(L)' 'MSGTIKYVYELISNNPEITYQELSDKLNKSLTSIKRCVKKLKKHGYINRVGTPRTGHWEILTDNSDNYFEE' A
#
# COMPACT_ATOMS: atom_id res chain seq x y z
N MET A 1 5.57 12.45 4.21
CA MET A 1 4.64 11.49 3.54
C MET A 1 3.26 12.13 3.38
N SER A 2 2.67 12.17 2.18
CA SER A 2 1.27 12.61 2.02
C SER A 2 0.34 11.64 2.75
N GLY A 3 -0.58 12.13 3.59
CA GLY A 3 -1.42 11.29 4.46
C GLY A 3 -2.11 10.12 3.74
N THR A 4 -2.48 10.31 2.47
CA THR A 4 -3.08 9.27 1.62
C THR A 4 -2.22 8.00 1.50
N ILE A 5 -0.90 8.13 1.37
CA ILE A 5 0.00 6.96 1.20
C ILE A 5 0.05 6.12 2.48
N LYS A 6 0.06 6.78 3.63
CA LYS A 6 0.05 6.13 4.94
C LYS A 6 -1.24 5.32 5.14
N TYR A 7 -2.39 5.90 4.85
CA TYR A 7 -3.66 5.18 4.94
C TYR A 7 -3.75 3.98 4.00
N VAL A 8 -3.22 4.09 2.77
CA VAL A 8 -3.14 2.95 1.84
C VAL A 8 -2.30 1.82 2.45
N TYR A 9 -1.17 2.15 3.07
CA TYR A 9 -0.33 1.19 3.75
C TYR A 9 -1.04 0.51 4.92
N GLU A 10 -1.71 1.29 5.79
CA GLU A 10 -2.48 0.75 6.92
C GLU A 10 -3.57 -0.22 6.45
N LEU A 11 -4.27 0.09 5.36
CA LEU A 11 -5.31 -0.79 4.82
C LEU A 11 -4.75 -2.09 4.25
N ILE A 12 -3.59 -2.05 3.59
CA ILE A 12 -2.90 -3.24 3.09
C ILE A 12 -2.36 -4.09 4.25
N SER A 13 -1.84 -3.45 5.30
CA SER A 13 -1.38 -4.13 6.50
C SER A 13 -2.53 -4.82 7.26
N ASN A 14 -3.68 -4.13 7.38
CA ASN A 14 -4.88 -4.73 7.99
C ASN A 14 -5.50 -5.82 7.12
N ASN A 15 -5.43 -5.69 5.80
CA ASN A 15 -6.00 -6.65 4.86
C ASN A 15 -5.03 -6.90 3.70
N PRO A 16 -4.15 -7.92 3.78
CA PRO A 16 -3.17 -8.18 2.74
C PRO A 16 -3.82 -8.72 1.45
N GLU A 17 -5.11 -9.06 1.44
CA GLU A 17 -5.85 -9.44 0.23
C GLU A 17 -6.56 -8.25 -0.44
N ILE A 18 -6.37 -7.03 0.09
CA ILE A 18 -7.07 -5.86 -0.39
C ILE A 18 -6.74 -5.54 -1.87
N THR A 19 -7.78 -5.19 -2.62
CA THR A 19 -7.67 -4.81 -4.02
C THR A 19 -7.58 -3.30 -4.19
N TYR A 20 -7.19 -2.85 -5.38
CA TYR A 20 -7.19 -1.43 -5.71
C TYR A 20 -8.58 -0.78 -5.60
N GLN A 21 -9.65 -1.53 -5.87
CA GLN A 21 -11.03 -1.03 -5.76
C GLN A 21 -11.43 -0.78 -4.31
N GLU A 22 -11.15 -1.73 -3.43
CA GLU A 22 -11.40 -1.58 -1.99
C GLU A 22 -10.63 -0.40 -1.39
N LEU A 23 -9.36 -0.23 -1.78
CA LEU A 23 -8.57 0.94 -1.39
C LEU A 23 -9.17 2.26 -1.91
N SER A 24 -9.66 2.26 -3.15
CA SER A 24 -10.31 3.42 -3.77
C SER A 24 -11.58 3.80 -3.04
N ASP A 25 -12.40 2.80 -2.67
CA ASP A 25 -13.66 2.98 -1.96
C ASP A 25 -13.44 3.50 -0.55
N LYS A 26 -12.56 2.84 0.23
CA LYS A 26 -12.24 3.21 1.61
C LYS A 26 -11.62 4.60 1.75
N LEU A 27 -10.71 4.98 0.84
CA LEU A 27 -10.09 6.30 0.86
C LEU A 27 -10.91 7.37 0.12
N ASN A 28 -11.99 6.98 -0.56
CA ASN A 28 -12.74 7.82 -1.48
C ASN A 28 -11.83 8.55 -2.49
N LYS A 29 -10.83 7.83 -3.02
CA LYS A 29 -9.84 8.35 -3.98
C LYS A 29 -9.91 7.56 -5.25
N SER A 30 -9.66 8.22 -6.38
CA SER A 30 -9.61 7.55 -7.67
C SER A 30 -8.56 6.42 -7.70
N LEU A 31 -8.88 5.32 -8.39
CA LEU A 31 -7.98 4.20 -8.63
C LEU A 31 -6.59 4.64 -9.12
N THR A 32 -6.51 5.68 -9.95
CA THR A 32 -5.25 6.24 -10.45
C THR A 32 -4.37 6.78 -9.31
N SER A 33 -4.96 7.46 -8.34
CA SER A 33 -4.26 7.98 -7.16
C SER A 33 -3.79 6.84 -6.26
N ILE A 34 -4.63 5.83 -6.03
CA ILE A 34 -4.25 4.61 -5.30
C ILE A 34 -3.09 3.90 -6.00
N LYS A 35 -3.19 3.65 -7.30
CA LYS A 35 -2.11 3.03 -8.09
C LYS A 35 -0.80 3.80 -7.98
N ARG A 36 -0.83 5.15 -8.00
CA ARG A 36 0.36 5.98 -7.75
C ARG A 36 0.91 5.79 -6.34
N CYS A 37 0.05 5.77 -5.32
CA CYS A 37 0.45 5.55 -3.94
C CYS A 37 1.07 4.15 -3.73
N VAL A 38 0.39 3.10 -4.19
CA VAL A 38 0.89 1.71 -4.17
C VAL A 38 2.21 1.59 -4.93
N LYS A 39 2.34 2.23 -6.10
CA LYS A 39 3.59 2.24 -6.87
C LYS A 39 4.72 2.92 -6.10
N LYS A 40 4.46 4.02 -5.38
CA LYS A 40 5.43 4.62 -4.47
C LYS A 40 5.79 3.65 -3.35
N LEU A 41 4.80 3.07 -2.67
CA LEU A 41 5.04 2.11 -1.59
C LEU A 41 5.90 0.92 -2.03
N LYS A 42 5.59 0.36 -3.20
CA LYS A 42 6.38 -0.71 -3.82
C LYS A 42 7.78 -0.26 -4.20
N LYS A 43 7.94 0.95 -4.77
CA LYS A 43 9.25 1.50 -5.15
C LYS A 43 10.15 1.72 -3.93
N HIS A 44 9.56 2.18 -2.83
CA HIS A 44 10.28 2.38 -1.57
C HIS A 44 10.51 1.07 -0.80
N GLY A 45 9.98 -0.06 -1.27
CA GLY A 45 10.17 -1.35 -0.61
C GLY A 45 9.33 -1.54 0.65
N TYR A 46 8.21 -0.83 0.79
CA TYR A 46 7.30 -1.00 1.93
C TYR A 46 6.34 -2.19 1.77
N ILE A 47 5.89 -2.43 0.54
CA ILE A 47 4.94 -3.51 0.22
C ILE A 47 5.43 -4.30 -0.98
N ASN A 48 5.19 -5.61 -0.97
CA ASN A 48 5.42 -6.47 -2.10
C ASN A 48 4.23 -7.41 -2.29
N ARG A 49 3.97 -7.83 -3.53
CA ARG A 49 2.94 -8.83 -3.78
C ARG A 49 3.61 -10.18 -3.84
N VAL A 50 3.30 -11.05 -2.89
CA VAL A 50 3.90 -12.38 -2.75
C VAL A 50 2.82 -13.44 -2.94
N GLY A 51 3.15 -14.49 -3.72
CA GLY A 51 2.27 -15.63 -3.97
C GLY A 51 1.79 -15.77 -5.41
N THR A 52 0.90 -16.73 -5.62
CA THR A 52 0.43 -17.12 -6.96
C THR A 52 -0.55 -16.10 -7.54
N PRO A 53 -0.76 -16.04 -8.86
CA PRO A 53 -1.77 -15.15 -9.44
C PRO A 53 -3.19 -15.33 -8.86
N ARG A 54 -3.52 -16.52 -8.32
CA ARG A 54 -4.82 -16.83 -7.67
C ARG A 54 -4.87 -16.55 -6.18
N THR A 55 -3.75 -16.61 -5.44
CA THR A 55 -3.72 -16.50 -3.97
C THR A 55 -2.68 -15.52 -3.44
N GLY A 56 -2.13 -14.68 -4.33
CA GLY A 56 -1.08 -13.75 -3.99
C GLY A 56 -1.62 -12.60 -3.14
N HIS A 57 -1.05 -12.45 -1.97
CA HIS A 57 -1.36 -11.42 -0.98
C HIS A 57 -0.26 -10.34 -1.00
N TRP A 58 -0.55 -9.21 -0.37
CA TRP A 58 0.40 -8.16 -0.13
C TRP A 58 1.17 -8.46 1.16
N GLU A 59 2.48 -8.64 1.02
CA GLU A 59 3.40 -8.75 2.13
C GLU A 59 3.95 -7.36 2.45
N ILE A 60 3.94 -7.01 3.74
CA ILE A 60 4.55 -5.80 4.25
C ILE A 60 6.04 -6.11 4.48
N LEU A 61 6.91 -5.44 3.72
CA LEU A 61 8.35 -5.66 3.76
C LEU A 61 9.07 -4.85 4.86
N THR A 62 8.38 -3.87 5.46
CA THR A 62 8.95 -3.01 6.50
C THR A 62 8.17 -3.14 7.79
N ASP A 63 8.64 -4.03 8.66
CA ASP A 63 8.49 -3.91 10.11
C ASP A 63 9.81 -3.34 10.66
N ASN A 64 9.93 -2.00 10.70
CA ASN A 64 10.63 -1.28 11.77
C ASN A 64 10.59 0.23 11.54
N SER A 65 10.29 0.93 12.62
CA SER A 65 10.44 2.38 12.76
C SER A 65 11.89 2.78 12.49
N ASP A 66 12.18 3.45 11.37
CA ASP A 66 13.07 4.62 11.41
C ASP A 66 13.01 5.48 10.15
N ASN A 67 12.96 6.80 10.37
CA ASN A 67 13.11 7.91 9.41
C ASN A 67 12.03 8.13 8.34
N TYR A 68 10.98 8.82 8.79
CA TYR A 68 10.19 9.73 7.95
C TYR A 68 11.07 10.91 7.51
N PHE A 69 11.88 10.72 6.47
CA PHE A 69 12.62 11.83 5.85
C PHE A 69 11.63 12.91 5.38
N GLU A 70 11.80 14.08 5.98
CA GLU A 70 11.30 15.35 5.50
C GLU A 70 11.86 15.61 4.10
N GLU A 71 10.96 15.83 3.15
CA GLU A 71 11.11 16.69 1.98
C GLU A 71 9.71 17.04 1.45
#